data_AF-A0AA41SG75-F1
#
_entry.id   AF-A0AA41SG75-F1
#
_cell.length_a   1.000
_cell.length_b   1.000
_cell.length_c   1.000
_cell.angle_alpha   90.00
_cell.angle_beta   90.00
_cell.angle_gamma   90.00
#
_symmetry.space_group_name_H-M   'P 1'
#
loop_
_entity.id
_entity.type
_entity.pdbx_description
1 polymer ?
#
loop_
_entity_poly.entity_id
_entity_poly.type
_entity_poly.pdbx_seq_one_letter_code
_entity_poly.pdbx_strand_id
1 'polypeptide(L)'
;MKVTKEFGAKALVDKNEVEKIVKKFMNINEGAEEDVNTEAREMRKRSTELKEVCRRALAKGGSSDTNLEAFVKDILKIPGN
;
A
#
# COMPACT_ATOMS: atom_id res chain seq x y z
N MET A 1 -22.78 -16.89 -14.62
CA MET A 1 -21.60 -17.69 -14.25
C MET A 1 -21.89 -18.37 -12.92
N LYS A 2 -22.14 -19.68 -12.91
CA LYS A 2 -22.40 -20.45 -11.68
C LYS A 2 -21.06 -20.96 -11.13
N VAL A 3 -20.59 -20.38 -10.03
CA VAL A 3 -19.42 -20.87 -9.30
C VAL A 3 -19.91 -21.96 -8.34
N THR A 4 -19.71 -23.22 -8.68
CA THR A 4 -19.86 -24.37 -7.77
C THR A 4 -18.56 -25.16 -7.87
N LYS A 5 -17.88 -25.58 -6.80
CA LYS A 5 -18.37 -26.41 -5.69
C LYS A 5 -17.56 -26.12 -4.41
N GLU A 6 -18.25 -26.07 -3.28
CA GLU A 6 -17.81 -26.10 -1.86
C GLU A 6 -16.68 -25.16 -1.38
N PHE A 7 -15.52 -25.12 -2.05
CA PHE A 7 -14.41 -24.22 -1.69
C PHE A 7 -14.68 -22.78 -2.13
N GLY A 8 -15.35 -22.61 -3.28
CA GLY A 8 -15.75 -21.31 -3.79
C GLY A 8 -16.70 -20.58 -2.85
N ALA A 9 -17.76 -21.24 -2.35
CA ALA A 9 -18.78 -20.59 -1.53
C ALA A 9 -18.26 -20.03 -0.19
N LYS A 10 -17.25 -20.68 0.42
CA LYS A 10 -16.60 -20.18 1.64
C LYS A 10 -15.59 -19.05 1.39
N ALA A 11 -15.10 -18.91 0.16
CA ALA A 11 -14.13 -17.89 -0.24
C ALA A 11 -14.78 -16.67 -0.94
N LEU A 12 -16.10 -16.70 -1.16
CA LEU A 12 -16.83 -15.58 -1.73
C LEU A 12 -17.13 -14.55 -0.66
N VAL A 13 -16.74 -13.31 -0.92
CA VAL A 13 -17.13 -12.14 -0.13
C VAL A 13 -18.53 -11.72 -0.57
N ASP A 14 -19.41 -11.46 0.39
CA ASP A 14 -20.77 -10.99 0.08
C ASP A 14 -20.72 -9.61 -0.59
N LYS A 15 -21.63 -9.37 -1.54
CA LYS A 15 -21.69 -8.09 -2.26
C LYS A 15 -21.84 -6.91 -1.30
N ASN A 16 -22.65 -7.05 -0.25
CA ASN A 16 -22.90 -5.96 0.69
C ASN A 16 -21.66 -5.65 1.53
N GLU A 17 -20.84 -6.67 1.82
CA GLU A 17 -19.56 -6.48 2.50
C GLU A 17 -18.58 -5.70 1.62
N VAL A 18 -18.47 -6.06 0.34
CA VAL A 18 -17.66 -5.29 -0.63
C VAL A 18 -18.15 -3.85 -0.73
N GLU A 19 -19.47 -3.65 -0.87
CA GLU A 19 -20.09 -2.32 -0.96
C GLU A 19 -19.78 -1.46 0.28
N LYS A 20 -19.92 -2.03 1.48
CA LYS A 20 -19.64 -1.34 2.74
C LYS A 20 -18.17 -0.92 2.84
N ILE A 21 -17.24 -1.82 2.51
CA ILE A 21 -15.80 -1.53 2.55
C ILE A 21 -15.44 -0.45 1.54
N VAL A 22 -15.93 -0.54 0.31
CA VAL A 22 -15.67 0.45 -0.74
C VAL A 22 -16.22 1.82 -0.34
N LYS A 23 -17.46 1.91 0.15
CA LYS A 23 -18.04 3.18 0.61
C LYS A 23 -17.26 3.80 1.77
N LYS A 24 -16.88 3.00 2.78
CA LYS A 24 -16.02 3.44 3.90
C LYS A 24 -14.67 3.95 3.41
N PHE A 25 -14.00 3.18 2.54
CA PHE A 25 -12.68 3.55 2.02
C PHE A 25 -12.75 4.82 1.16
N MET A 26 -13.76 4.94 0.31
CA MET A 26 -13.93 6.08 -0.60
C MET A 26 -14.54 7.30 0.09
N ASN A 27 -14.96 7.16 1.36
CA ASN A 27 -15.69 8.19 2.10
C ASN A 27 -16.97 8.65 1.37
N ILE A 28 -17.70 7.72 0.75
CA ILE A 28 -18.96 7.99 0.01
C ILE A 28 -20.17 7.80 0.95
N ASN A 29 -20.01 8.10 2.24
CA ASN A 29 -21.09 7.90 3.19
C ASN A 29 -21.93 9.17 3.33
N GLU A 30 -23.12 9.17 2.76
CA GLU A 30 -24.14 10.19 3.03
C GLU A 30 -24.56 10.04 4.52
N GLY A 31 -24.25 11.05 5.34
CA GLY A 31 -24.69 11.10 6.75
C GLY A 31 -23.91 10.21 7.73
N ALA A 32 -22.72 9.71 7.40
CA ALA A 32 -21.89 9.02 8.40
C ALA A 32 -21.29 10.01 9.40
N GLU A 33 -21.32 9.59 10.66
CA GLU A 33 -20.62 10.20 11.80
C GLU A 33 -19.16 10.52 11.42
N GLU A 34 -18.72 11.72 11.80
CA GLU A 34 -17.43 12.32 11.42
C GLU A 34 -16.22 11.40 11.70
N ASP A 35 -16.34 10.55 12.72
CA ASP A 35 -15.30 9.60 13.16
C ASP A 35 -14.94 8.56 12.09
N VAL A 36 -15.90 8.09 11.26
CA VAL A 36 -15.61 7.07 10.22
C VAL A 36 -14.81 7.65 9.05
N ASN A 37 -14.91 8.94 8.81
CA ASN A 37 -14.20 9.65 7.74
C ASN A 37 -12.69 9.78 8.05
N THR A 38 -12.33 9.81 9.35
CA THR A 38 -10.93 10.01 9.78
C THR A 38 -10.00 8.85 9.39
N GLU A 39 -10.43 7.60 9.55
CA GLU A 39 -9.57 6.42 9.32
C GLU A 39 -9.10 6.31 7.87
N ALA A 40 -10.03 6.45 6.90
CA ALA A 40 -9.70 6.35 5.48
C ALA A 40 -8.76 7.49 5.03
N ARG A 41 -8.92 8.68 5.61
CA ARG A 41 -8.05 9.83 5.37
C ARG A 41 -6.64 9.60 5.92
N GLU A 42 -6.52 9.12 7.15
CA GLU A 42 -5.22 8.81 7.76
C GLU A 42 -4.48 7.70 7.01
N MET A 43 -5.20 6.67 6.54
CA MET A 43 -4.60 5.63 5.69
C MET A 43 -4.04 6.20 4.38
N ARG A 44 -4.77 7.09 3.69
CA ARG A 44 -4.29 7.77 2.48
C ARG A 44 -3.07 8.65 2.76
N LYS A 45 -3.07 9.37 3.88
CA LYS A 45 -1.93 10.19 4.32
C LYS A 45 -0.68 9.33 4.53
N ARG A 46 -0.78 8.26 5.32
CA ARG A 46 0.32 7.31 5.55
C ARG A 46 0.84 6.68 4.26
N SER A 47 -0.06 6.30 3.34
CA SER A 47 0.34 5.75 2.04
C SER A 47 1.08 6.78 1.18
N THR A 48 0.70 8.06 1.27
CA THR A 48 1.38 9.15 0.54
C THR A 48 2.76 9.42 1.14
N GLU A 49 2.87 9.46 2.46
CA GLU A 49 4.16 9.61 3.16
C GLU A 49 5.12 8.47 2.80
N LEU A 50 4.65 7.21 2.81
CA LEU A 50 5.44 6.05 2.41
C LEU A 50 5.92 6.18 0.96
N LYS A 51 5.04 6.59 0.05
CA LYS A 51 5.37 6.80 -1.36
C LYS A 51 6.51 7.81 -1.53
N GLU A 52 6.48 8.91 -0.79
CA GLU A 52 7.55 9.93 -0.83
C GLU A 52 8.85 9.46 -0.17
N VAL A 53 8.78 8.66 0.90
CA VAL A 53 9.96 8.02 1.48
C VAL A 53 10.63 7.08 0.48
N CYS A 54 9.86 6.20 -0.17
CA CYS A 54 10.40 5.28 -1.18
C CYS A 54 11.04 6.03 -2.35
N ARG A 55 10.41 7.11 -2.83
CA ARG A 55 10.98 7.94 -3.91
C ARG A 55 12.31 8.58 -3.51
N ARG A 56 12.40 9.12 -2.29
CA ARG A 56 13.66 9.69 -1.78
C ARG A 56 14.74 8.62 -1.57
N ALA A 57 14.36 7.42 -1.14
CA ALA A 57 15.31 6.32 -0.97
C ALA A 57 15.92 5.87 -2.31
N LEU A 58 15.14 5.90 -3.40
CA LEU A 58 15.56 5.52 -4.75
C LEU A 58 16.22 6.64 -5.56
N ALA A 59 16.02 7.91 -5.19
CA ALA A 59 16.68 9.03 -5.85
C ALA A 59 18.21 8.97 -5.68
N LYS A 60 18.94 9.67 -6.54
CA LYS A 60 20.41 9.73 -6.46
C LYS A 60 20.87 10.24 -5.09
N GLY A 61 21.79 9.52 -4.46
CA GLY A 61 22.24 9.80 -3.08
C GLY A 61 21.24 9.37 -2.00
N GLY A 62 20.12 8.75 -2.39
CA GLY A 62 19.15 8.14 -1.51
C GLY A 62 19.69 6.86 -0.87
N SER A 63 19.02 6.38 0.17
CA SER A 63 19.49 5.22 0.93
C SER A 63 19.54 3.92 0.12
N SER A 64 18.58 3.68 -0.77
CA SER A 64 18.58 2.49 -1.62
C SER A 64 19.59 2.61 -2.75
N ASP A 65 19.75 3.81 -3.32
CA ASP A 65 20.76 4.12 -4.35
C ASP A 65 22.18 3.90 -3.83
N THR A 66 22.52 4.52 -2.70
CA THR A 66 23.84 4.41 -2.07
C THR A 66 24.14 2.99 -1.57
N ASN A 67 23.14 2.30 -1.02
CA ASN A 67 23.32 0.92 -0.59
C ASN A 67 23.57 -0.03 -1.78
N LEU A 68 22.86 0.17 -2.90
CA LEU A 68 23.11 -0.60 -4.11
C LEU A 68 24.49 -0.32 -4.68
N GLU A 69 24.93 0.95 -4.70
CA GLU A 69 26.28 1.32 -5.12
C GLU A 69 27.36 0.65 -4.25
N ALA A 70 27.19 0.66 -2.93
CA ALA A 70 28.09 0.00 -2.00
C ALA A 70 28.15 -1.51 -2.24
N PHE A 71 27.00 -2.16 -2.44
CA PHE A 71 26.91 -3.59 -2.75
C PHE A 71 27.65 -3.96 -4.06
N VAL A 72 27.49 -3.14 -5.10
CA VAL A 72 28.20 -3.37 -6.37
C VAL A 72 29.71 -3.20 -6.21
N LYS A 73 30.17 -2.19 -5.46
CA LYS A 73 31.59 -1.99 -5.17
C LYS A 73 32.21 -3.16 -4.41
N ASP A 74 31.47 -3.72 -3.45
CA ASP A 74 31.89 -4.89 -2.68
C ASP A 74 32.07 -6.12 -3.57
N ILE A 75 31.10 -6.42 -4.45
CA ILE A 75 31.21 -7.51 -5.43
C ILE A 75 32.41 -7.33 -6.35
N LEU A 76 32.63 -6.11 -6.82
CA LEU A 76 33.72 -5.79 -7.74
C LEU A 76 35.08 -5.66 -7.04
N LYS A 77 35.15 -5.79 -5.71
CA LYS A 77 36.35 -5.60 -4.88
C LYS A 77 37.04 -4.26 -5.13
N ILE A 78 36.26 -3.22 -5.43
CA ILE A 78 36.80 -1.87 -5.59
C ILE A 78 37.03 -1.32 -4.18
N PRO A 79 38.28 -0.93 -3.81
CA PRO A 79 38.54 -0.38 -2.49
C PRO A 79 37.69 0.88 -2.28
N GLY A 80 36.98 0.94 -1.15
CA GLY A 80 36.25 2.14 -0.74
C GLY A 80 37.22 3.28 -0.44
N ASN A 81 36.88 4.47 -0.91
CA ASN A 81 37.61 5.72 -0.63
C ASN A 81 37.40 6.18 0.82
#